data_AF-A0A286XVC3-F1
#
_entry.id   AF-A0A286XVC3-F1
#
_cell.length_a   1.000
_cell.length_b   1.000
_cell.length_c   1.000
_cell.angle_alpha   90.00
_cell.angle_beta   90.00
_cell.angle_gamma   90.00
#
_symmetry.space_group_name_H-M   'P 1'
#
loop_
_entity.id
_entity.type
_entity.pdbx_description
1 polymer ?
#
loop_
_entity_poly.entity_id
_entity_poly.type
_entity_poly.pdbx_seq_one_letter_code
_entity_poly.pdbx_strand_id
1 'polypeptide(L)'
;AAMDTTSLEHQIQSVQRHISFLKKEQMALLRDLHLEILRLQKRCSELTHDLEMREAQSHQQEEASRELESKCRALESQLAARAAANAELRREVAQREALVSALRCSLRSEERRFLEELRRRSHRATVLGTELQKHTEAAAYLSCQLHAARQRLQASRPAAAATAEPRPRRRAQRARRPPEAAAKGPSRDWASWDRAAGGPDDIDPMPDPALFLYARRPPRPRAHGLRQQPPHEPPDQGSAQPDAPSLPNAPGDPE
;
A
#
# COMPACT_ATOMS: atom_id res chain seq x y z
N ALA A 1 2.47 12.22 -128.25
CA ALA A 1 3.51 13.19 -127.88
C ALA A 1 2.98 14.28 -126.95
N ALA A 2 2.07 15.19 -127.37
CA ALA A 2 1.58 16.27 -126.50
C ALA A 2 0.44 15.89 -125.51
N MET A 3 -0.36 14.85 -125.82
CA MET A 3 -1.41 14.35 -124.91
C MET A 3 -0.84 13.47 -123.77
N ASP A 4 0.29 12.82 -124.00
CA ASP A 4 0.95 11.94 -123.03
C ASP A 4 1.71 12.77 -121.97
N THR A 5 2.19 13.96 -122.34
CA THR A 5 2.89 14.88 -121.43
C THR A 5 1.94 15.54 -120.43
N THR A 6 0.73 15.91 -120.84
CA THR A 6 -0.27 16.52 -119.94
C THR A 6 -0.81 15.52 -118.91
N SER A 7 -0.95 14.24 -119.27
CA SER A 7 -1.30 13.16 -118.33
C SER A 7 -0.22 12.95 -117.27
N LEU A 8 1.05 12.95 -117.68
CA LEU A 8 2.20 12.80 -116.79
C LEU A 8 2.32 13.99 -115.81
N GLU A 9 2.08 15.21 -116.27
CA GLU A 9 2.06 16.42 -115.44
C GLU A 9 0.97 16.36 -114.35
N HIS A 10 -0.24 15.93 -114.71
CA HIS A 10 -1.31 15.75 -113.72
C HIS A 10 -0.98 14.65 -112.70
N GLN A 11 -0.30 13.58 -113.13
CA GLN A 11 0.15 12.50 -112.25
C GLN A 11 1.24 12.98 -111.28
N ILE A 12 2.19 13.80 -111.76
CA ILE A 12 3.22 14.45 -110.93
C ILE A 12 2.58 15.40 -109.91
N GLN A 13 1.61 16.23 -110.33
CA GLN A 13 0.88 17.14 -109.44
C GLN A 13 0.07 16.38 -108.38
N SER A 14 -0.55 15.26 -108.74
CA SER A 14 -1.29 14.40 -107.80
C SER A 14 -0.37 13.79 -106.75
N VAL A 15 0.77 13.23 -107.17
CA VAL A 15 1.79 12.67 -106.27
C VAL A 15 2.37 13.75 -105.35
N GLN A 16 2.65 14.95 -105.86
CA GLN A 16 3.11 16.06 -105.04
C GLN A 16 2.10 16.46 -103.95
N ARG A 17 0.80 16.50 -104.28
CA ARG A 17 -0.26 16.73 -103.29
C ARG A 17 -0.29 15.62 -102.24
N HIS A 18 -0.20 14.35 -102.66
CA HIS A 18 -0.16 13.21 -101.75
C HIS A 18 1.05 13.25 -100.81
N ILE A 19 2.23 13.58 -101.34
CA ILE A 19 3.45 13.77 -100.52
C ILE A 19 3.25 14.91 -99.53
N SER A 20 2.65 16.03 -99.95
CA SER A 20 2.38 17.15 -99.06
C SER A 20 1.38 16.80 -97.95
N PHE A 21 0.40 15.95 -98.25
CA PHE A 21 -0.58 15.43 -97.29
C PHE A 21 0.08 14.51 -96.28
N LEU A 22 0.83 13.48 -96.74
CA LEU A 22 1.59 12.59 -95.86
C LEU A 22 2.55 13.36 -94.95
N LYS A 23 3.25 14.37 -95.48
CA LYS A 23 4.14 15.22 -94.68
C LYS A 23 3.39 15.98 -93.59
N LYS A 24 2.19 16.48 -93.87
CA LYS A 24 1.35 17.16 -92.87
C LYS A 24 0.88 16.20 -91.78
N GLU A 25 0.42 15.01 -92.17
CA GLU A 25 -0.01 13.97 -91.22
C GLU A 25 1.14 13.47 -90.36
N GLN A 26 2.31 13.19 -90.95
CA GLN A 26 3.51 12.79 -90.23
C GLN A 26 3.95 13.85 -89.21
N MET A 27 3.91 15.13 -89.60
CA MET A 27 4.24 16.23 -88.70
C MET A 27 3.20 16.41 -87.59
N ALA A 28 1.91 16.14 -87.85
CA ALA A 28 0.88 16.15 -86.81
C ALA A 28 1.12 15.01 -85.80
N LEU A 29 1.32 13.78 -86.29
CA LEU A 29 1.62 12.62 -85.45
C LEU A 29 2.86 12.83 -84.58
N LEU A 30 3.95 13.36 -85.15
CA LEU A 30 5.16 13.69 -84.39
C LEU A 30 4.90 14.70 -83.27
N ARG A 31 4.08 15.72 -83.51
CA ARG A 31 3.72 16.71 -82.48
C ARG A 31 2.88 16.07 -81.38
N ASP A 32 1.90 15.26 -81.74
CA ASP A 32 1.01 14.60 -80.78
C ASP A 32 1.77 13.61 -79.90
N LEU A 33 2.67 12.83 -80.50
CA LEU A 33 3.57 11.94 -79.76
C LEU A 33 4.49 12.72 -78.80
N HIS A 34 5.03 13.86 -79.23
CA HIS A 34 5.87 14.68 -78.37
C HIS A 34 5.10 15.20 -77.16
N LEU A 35 3.86 15.67 -77.35
CA LEU A 35 2.99 16.08 -76.25
C LEU A 35 2.67 14.91 -75.32
N GLU A 36 2.45 13.72 -75.86
CA GLU A 36 2.17 12.54 -75.05
C GLU A 36 3.38 12.10 -74.22
N ILE A 37 4.59 12.15 -74.79
CA ILE A 37 5.84 11.92 -74.04
C ILE A 37 5.96 12.91 -72.89
N LEU A 38 5.70 14.20 -73.11
CA LEU A 38 5.75 15.21 -72.06
C LEU A 38 4.71 14.97 -70.96
N ARG A 39 3.49 14.56 -71.32
CA ARG A 39 2.44 14.20 -70.35
C ARG A 39 2.83 12.99 -69.52
N LEU A 40 3.35 11.94 -70.16
CA LEU A 40 3.84 10.73 -69.48
C LEU A 40 5.01 11.06 -68.55
N GLN A 41 5.98 11.86 -69.00
CA GLN A 41 7.09 12.31 -68.16
C GLN A 41 6.60 13.05 -66.91
N LYS A 42 5.63 13.98 -67.07
CA LYS A 42 5.03 14.68 -65.94
C LYS A 42 4.36 13.70 -64.97
N ARG A 43 3.52 12.79 -65.47
CA ARG A 43 2.82 11.82 -64.63
C ARG A 43 3.78 10.86 -63.93
N CYS A 44 4.84 10.42 -64.59
CA CYS A 44 5.89 9.62 -63.97
C CYS A 44 6.57 10.39 -62.84
N SER A 45 6.90 11.67 -63.04
CA SER A 45 7.51 12.50 -61.97
C SER A 45 6.58 12.69 -60.77
N GLU A 46 5.29 12.91 -61.00
CA GLU A 46 4.28 13.03 -59.93
C GLU A 46 4.15 11.71 -59.14
N LEU A 47 4.04 10.58 -59.84
CA LEU A 47 3.95 9.27 -59.20
C LEU A 47 5.22 8.91 -58.41
N THR A 48 6.40 9.25 -58.92
CA THR A 48 7.65 9.05 -58.18
C THR A 48 7.66 9.88 -56.90
N HIS A 49 7.25 11.14 -56.97
CA HIS A 49 7.17 11.99 -55.78
C HIS A 49 6.14 11.47 -54.76
N ASP A 50 4.96 11.03 -55.21
CA ASP A 50 3.94 10.45 -54.33
C ASP A 50 4.43 9.17 -53.63
N LEU A 51 5.22 8.34 -54.33
CA LEU A 51 5.85 7.15 -53.74
C LEU A 51 6.87 7.51 -52.67
N GLU A 52 7.79 8.45 -52.97
CA GLU A 52 8.80 8.92 -52.00
C GLU A 52 8.13 9.47 -50.73
N MET A 53 7.06 10.26 -50.89
CA MET A 53 6.31 10.81 -49.75
C MET A 53 5.64 9.72 -48.92
N ARG A 54 5.07 8.70 -49.56
CA ARG A 54 4.45 7.56 -48.87
C ARG A 54 5.48 6.69 -48.16
N GLU A 55 6.65 6.46 -48.77
CA GLU A 55 7.76 5.74 -48.15
C GLU A 55 8.30 6.48 -46.93
N ALA A 56 8.47 7.81 -47.02
CA ALA A 56 8.87 8.62 -45.87
C ALA A 56 7.84 8.54 -44.73
N GLN A 57 6.54 8.59 -45.05
CA GLN A 57 5.47 8.42 -44.07
C GLN A 57 5.45 7.02 -43.45
N SER A 58 5.64 5.96 -44.24
CA SER A 58 5.69 4.59 -43.72
C SER A 58 6.89 4.39 -42.79
N HIS A 59 8.06 4.93 -43.16
CA HIS A 59 9.24 4.88 -42.30
C HIS A 59 9.01 5.60 -40.97
N GLN A 60 8.45 6.82 -40.99
CA GLN A 60 8.10 7.54 -39.76
C GLN A 60 7.10 6.76 -38.89
N GLN A 61 6.10 6.13 -39.51
CA GLN A 61 5.12 5.33 -38.80
C GLN A 61 5.72 4.05 -38.20
N GLU A 62 6.64 3.38 -38.89
CA GLU A 62 7.39 2.25 -38.36
C GLU A 62 8.26 2.65 -37.17
N GLU A 63 8.95 3.78 -37.24
CA GLU A 63 9.76 4.30 -36.14
C GLU A 63 8.90 4.60 -34.91
N ALA A 64 7.79 5.31 -35.09
CA ALA A 64 6.83 5.57 -34.03
C ALA A 64 6.29 4.26 -33.42
N SER A 65 5.97 3.27 -34.26
CA SER A 65 5.48 1.96 -33.80
C SER A 65 6.54 1.23 -32.97
N ARG A 66 7.80 1.22 -33.41
CA ARG A 66 8.93 0.63 -32.67
C ARG A 66 9.17 1.33 -31.33
N GLU A 67 9.07 2.66 -31.29
CA GLU A 67 9.16 3.41 -30.04
C GLU A 67 8.02 3.04 -29.08
N LEU A 68 6.79 2.98 -29.56
CA LEU A 68 5.63 2.57 -28.77
C LEU A 68 5.81 1.15 -28.22
N GLU A 69 6.24 0.21 -29.06
CA GLU A 69 6.54 -1.16 -28.63
C GLU A 69 7.62 -1.19 -27.55
N SER A 70 8.69 -0.40 -27.70
CA SER A 70 9.75 -0.30 -26.68
C SER A 70 9.22 0.23 -25.34
N LYS A 71 8.35 1.24 -25.38
CA LYS A 71 7.69 1.81 -24.20
C LYS A 71 6.75 0.78 -23.55
N CYS A 72 5.97 0.05 -24.34
CA CYS A 72 5.11 -1.03 -23.86
C CYS A 72 5.92 -2.12 -23.16
N ARG A 73 6.99 -2.63 -23.79
CA ARG A 73 7.87 -3.65 -23.18
C ARG A 73 8.52 -3.16 -21.89
N ALA A 74 8.95 -1.90 -21.84
CA ALA A 74 9.50 -1.31 -20.62
C ALA A 74 8.45 -1.27 -19.49
N LEU A 75 7.22 -0.84 -19.78
CA LEU A 75 6.14 -0.83 -18.80
C LEU A 75 5.73 -2.24 -18.34
N GLU A 76 5.66 -3.21 -19.25
CA GLU A 76 5.40 -4.61 -18.93
C GLU A 76 6.47 -5.18 -17.99
N SER A 77 7.75 -4.88 -18.25
CA SER A 77 8.85 -5.31 -17.36
C SER A 77 8.74 -4.71 -15.96
N GLN A 78 8.36 -3.43 -15.86
CA GLN A 78 8.14 -2.75 -14.59
C GLN A 78 6.93 -3.33 -13.85
N LEU A 79 5.85 -3.64 -14.57
CA LEU A 79 4.67 -4.28 -14.02
C LEU A 79 5.02 -5.66 -13.46
N ALA A 80 5.77 -6.46 -14.22
CA ALA A 80 6.21 -7.79 -13.80
C ALA A 80 7.09 -7.73 -12.54
N ALA A 81 8.06 -6.80 -12.48
CA ALA A 81 8.90 -6.60 -11.30
C ALA A 81 8.06 -6.19 -10.07
N ARG A 82 7.11 -5.26 -10.23
CA ARG A 82 6.19 -4.85 -9.17
C ARG A 82 5.26 -5.99 -8.72
N ALA A 83 4.81 -6.83 -9.64
CA ALA A 83 3.99 -7.99 -9.33
C ALA A 83 4.77 -9.02 -8.51
N ALA A 84 6.03 -9.28 -8.88
CA ALA A 84 6.92 -10.16 -8.13
C ALA A 84 7.18 -9.66 -6.70
N ALA A 85 7.55 -8.37 -6.55
CA ALA A 85 7.75 -7.75 -5.24
C ALA A 85 6.48 -7.81 -4.37
N ASN A 86 5.31 -7.54 -4.94
CA ASN A 86 4.04 -7.68 -4.21
C ASN A 86 3.74 -9.13 -3.80
N ALA A 87 4.11 -10.11 -4.63
CA ALA A 87 3.96 -11.52 -4.28
C ALA A 87 4.86 -11.91 -3.10
N GLU A 88 6.09 -11.40 -3.04
CA GLU A 88 6.98 -11.58 -1.89
C GLU A 88 6.41 -10.98 -0.62
N LEU A 89 5.96 -9.71 -0.66
CA LEU A 89 5.33 -9.06 0.49
C LEU A 89 4.12 -9.84 1.02
N ARG A 90 3.26 -10.37 0.12
CA ARG A 90 2.13 -11.21 0.52
C ARG A 90 2.57 -12.49 1.22
N ARG A 91 3.66 -13.13 0.75
CA ARG A 91 4.22 -14.32 1.42
C ARG A 91 4.72 -13.99 2.82
N GLU A 92 5.43 -12.87 2.98
CA GLU A 92 5.92 -12.47 4.29
C GLU A 92 4.77 -12.12 5.26
N VAL A 93 3.72 -11.46 4.77
CA VAL A 93 2.52 -11.18 5.58
C VAL A 93 1.88 -12.50 6.04
N ALA A 94 1.69 -13.45 5.12
CA ALA A 94 1.14 -14.76 5.48
C ALA A 94 2.01 -15.52 6.51
N GLN A 95 3.34 -15.44 6.37
CA GLN A 95 4.27 -16.03 7.34
C GLN A 95 4.15 -15.37 8.73
N ARG A 96 4.08 -14.03 8.77
CA ARG A 96 3.93 -13.28 10.03
C ARG A 96 2.58 -13.56 10.68
N GLU A 97 1.50 -13.64 9.90
CA GLU A 97 0.16 -14.01 10.39
C GLU A 97 0.13 -15.43 10.97
N ALA A 98 0.82 -16.38 10.33
CA ALA A 98 0.97 -17.74 10.85
C ALA A 98 1.72 -17.75 12.20
N LEU A 99 2.81 -17.00 12.31
CA LEU A 99 3.56 -16.87 13.56
C LEU A 99 2.73 -16.23 14.67
N VAL A 100 2.02 -15.13 14.38
CA VAL A 100 1.12 -14.48 15.34
C VAL A 100 0.03 -15.44 15.79
N SER A 101 -0.53 -16.23 14.88
CA SER A 101 -1.55 -17.23 15.19
C SER A 101 -0.99 -18.33 16.11
N ALA A 102 0.21 -18.83 15.83
CA ALA A 102 0.89 -19.83 16.66
C ALA A 102 1.18 -19.30 18.08
N LEU A 103 1.70 -18.07 18.19
CA LEU A 103 1.97 -17.43 19.49
C LEU A 103 0.69 -17.21 20.28
N ARG A 104 -0.39 -16.75 19.63
CA ARG A 104 -1.71 -16.62 20.27
C ARG A 104 -2.23 -17.96 20.78
N CYS A 105 -2.08 -19.03 19.99
CA CYS A 105 -2.44 -20.39 20.44
C CYS A 105 -1.60 -20.85 21.63
N SER A 106 -0.28 -20.62 21.60
CA SER A 106 0.63 -20.95 22.69
C SER A 106 0.25 -20.21 23.97
N LEU A 107 0.04 -18.90 23.90
CA LEU A 107 -0.34 -18.09 25.05
C LEU A 107 -1.65 -18.58 25.68
N ARG A 108 -2.68 -18.83 24.85
CA ARG A 108 -3.94 -19.42 25.32
C ARG A 108 -3.76 -20.79 25.97
N SER A 109 -2.79 -21.59 25.52
CA SER A 109 -2.50 -22.89 26.11
C SER A 109 -1.82 -22.76 27.47
N GLU A 110 -0.87 -21.84 27.62
CA GLU A 110 -0.21 -21.58 28.90
C GLU A 110 -1.17 -20.95 29.91
N GLU A 111 -2.03 -20.01 29.48
CA GLU A 111 -3.09 -19.44 30.32
C GLU A 111 -4.00 -20.53 30.92
N ARG A 112 -4.42 -21.50 30.11
CA ARG A 112 -5.22 -22.64 30.60
C ARG A 112 -4.47 -23.46 31.63
N ARG A 113 -3.18 -23.77 31.38
CA ARG A 113 -2.33 -24.52 32.32
C ARG A 113 -2.17 -23.77 33.65
N PHE A 114 -1.90 -22.47 33.62
CA PHE A 114 -1.76 -21.67 34.84
C PHE A 114 -3.06 -21.63 35.65
N LEU A 115 -4.21 -21.51 34.99
CA LEU A 115 -5.50 -21.54 35.68
C LEU A 115 -5.78 -22.90 36.32
N GLU A 116 -5.46 -24.00 35.64
CA GLU A 116 -5.59 -25.34 36.21
C GLU A 116 -4.67 -25.54 37.42
N GLU A 117 -3.42 -25.09 37.35
CA GLU A 117 -2.50 -25.13 38.48
C GLU A 117 -3.00 -24.29 39.66
N LEU A 118 -3.49 -23.08 39.39
CA LEU A 118 -4.03 -22.21 40.41
C LEU A 118 -5.24 -22.87 41.10
N ARG A 119 -6.16 -23.47 40.34
CA ARG A 119 -7.29 -24.24 40.88
C ARG A 119 -6.81 -25.40 41.76
N ARG A 120 -5.83 -26.19 41.31
CA ARG A 120 -5.28 -27.30 42.08
C ARG A 120 -4.60 -26.84 43.38
N ARG A 121 -3.91 -25.71 43.38
CA ARG A 121 -3.26 -25.16 44.59
C ARG A 121 -4.29 -24.57 45.55
N SER A 122 -5.28 -23.84 45.03
CA SER A 122 -6.40 -23.32 45.82
C SER A 122 -7.13 -24.45 46.55
N HIS A 123 -7.51 -25.52 45.84
CA HIS A 123 -8.14 -26.68 46.46
C HIS A 123 -7.28 -27.31 47.56
N ARG A 124 -5.97 -27.48 47.32
CA ARG A 124 -5.02 -27.97 48.35
C ARG A 124 -4.97 -27.05 49.57
N ALA A 125 -4.93 -25.74 49.38
CA ALA A 125 -4.95 -24.78 50.47
C ALA A 125 -6.25 -24.86 51.28
N THR A 126 -7.40 -25.06 50.61
CA THR A 126 -8.69 -25.29 51.29
C THR A 126 -8.65 -26.55 52.14
N VAL A 127 -8.16 -27.68 51.60
CA VAL A 127 -8.07 -28.95 52.35
C VAL A 127 -7.20 -28.77 53.60
N LEU A 128 -5.97 -28.27 53.44
CA LEU A 128 -5.07 -28.00 54.58
C LEU A 128 -5.67 -27.01 55.58
N GLY A 129 -6.40 -25.99 55.10
CA GLY A 129 -7.11 -25.05 55.95
C GLY A 129 -8.17 -25.73 56.82
N THR A 130 -8.94 -26.66 56.25
CA THR A 130 -9.92 -27.44 57.03
C THR A 130 -9.27 -28.41 58.00
N GLU A 131 -8.14 -29.01 57.64
CA GLU A 131 -7.37 -29.89 58.54
C GLU A 131 -6.82 -29.10 59.73
N LEU A 132 -6.21 -27.94 59.47
CA LEU A 132 -5.73 -27.05 60.51
C LEU A 132 -6.86 -26.61 61.44
N GLN A 133 -8.03 -26.25 60.88
CA GLN A 133 -9.21 -25.88 61.66
C GLN A 133 -9.70 -27.01 62.58
N LYS A 134 -9.69 -28.26 62.10
CA LYS A 134 -10.01 -29.42 62.96
C LYS A 134 -9.02 -29.56 64.11
N HIS A 135 -7.73 -29.34 63.85
CA HIS A 135 -6.70 -29.38 64.89
C HIS A 135 -6.84 -28.25 65.90
N THR A 136 -7.17 -27.02 65.46
CA THR A 136 -7.39 -25.88 66.38
C THR A 136 -8.63 -26.09 67.25
N GLU A 137 -9.73 -26.61 66.70
CA GLU A 137 -10.93 -26.98 67.45
C GLU A 137 -10.65 -28.07 68.49
N ALA A 138 -9.91 -29.12 68.12
CA ALA A 138 -9.50 -30.17 69.06
C ALA A 138 -8.62 -29.61 70.18
N ALA A 139 -7.66 -28.74 69.86
CA ALA A 139 -6.80 -28.10 70.85
C ALA A 139 -7.59 -27.18 71.80
N ALA A 140 -8.56 -26.42 71.29
CA ALA A 140 -9.44 -25.59 72.09
C ALA A 140 -10.30 -26.45 73.03
N TYR A 141 -10.86 -27.55 72.53
CA TYR A 141 -11.64 -28.50 73.33
C TYR A 141 -10.81 -29.08 74.49
N LEU A 142 -9.60 -29.58 74.21
CA LEU A 142 -8.69 -30.09 75.25
C LEU A 142 -8.27 -28.99 76.24
N SER A 143 -8.05 -27.77 75.78
CA SER A 143 -7.75 -26.62 76.64
C SER A 143 -8.91 -26.33 77.59
N CYS A 144 -10.15 -26.31 77.09
CA CYS A 144 -11.35 -26.18 77.90
C CYS A 144 -11.49 -27.31 78.92
N GLN A 145 -11.23 -28.56 78.52
CA GLN A 145 -11.23 -29.70 79.44
C GLN A 145 -10.19 -29.54 80.56
N LEU A 146 -8.96 -29.13 80.23
CA LEU A 146 -7.90 -28.89 81.20
C LEU A 146 -8.27 -27.75 82.16
N HIS A 147 -8.84 -26.66 81.67
CA HIS A 147 -9.33 -25.58 82.51
C HIS A 147 -10.45 -26.05 83.45
N ALA A 148 -11.41 -26.83 82.96
CA ALA A 148 -12.48 -27.40 83.79
C ALA A 148 -11.92 -28.37 84.86
N ALA A 149 -10.96 -29.23 84.51
CA ALA A 149 -10.31 -30.12 85.46
C ALA A 149 -9.54 -29.35 86.54
N ARG A 150 -8.78 -28.32 86.15
CA ARG A 150 -8.09 -27.41 87.09
C ARG A 150 -9.07 -26.71 88.04
N GLN A 151 -10.19 -26.21 87.52
CA GLN A 151 -11.22 -25.57 88.34
C GLN A 151 -11.82 -26.55 89.36
N ARG A 152 -12.10 -27.79 88.97
CA ARG A 152 -12.61 -28.84 89.89
C ARG A 152 -11.61 -29.15 91.01
N LEU A 153 -10.32 -29.25 90.70
CA LEU A 153 -9.26 -29.45 91.70
C LEU A 153 -9.11 -28.25 92.64
N GLN A 154 -9.27 -27.03 92.13
CA GLN A 154 -9.26 -25.80 92.94
C GLN A 154 -10.50 -25.67 93.83
N ALA A 155 -11.67 -26.09 93.35
CA ALA A 155 -12.90 -26.13 94.14
C ALA A 155 -12.86 -27.17 95.27
N SER A 156 -12.08 -28.25 95.13
CA SER A 156 -11.85 -29.25 96.18
C SER A 156 -10.79 -28.85 97.23
N ARG A 157 -10.10 -27.71 97.06
CA ARG A 157 -9.16 -27.16 98.04
C ARG A 157 -9.91 -26.17 98.94
N PRO A 158 -10.02 -26.40 100.27
CA PRO A 158 -10.66 -25.42 101.14
C PRO A 158 -9.84 -24.12 101.10
N ALA A 159 -10.53 -22.99 101.05
CA ALA A 159 -9.94 -21.67 100.96
C ALA A 159 -8.98 -21.42 102.14
N ALA A 160 -7.69 -21.43 101.85
CA ALA A 160 -6.67 -20.81 102.69
C ALA A 160 -5.81 -19.90 101.82
N ALA A 161 -5.85 -18.62 102.21
CA ALA A 161 -5.01 -17.50 101.79
C ALA A 161 -5.25 -16.94 100.37
N ALA A 162 -6.09 -15.90 100.35
CA ALA A 162 -5.84 -14.72 99.54
C ALA A 162 -4.47 -14.12 99.89
N THR A 163 -3.57 -14.05 98.94
CA THR A 163 -2.50 -13.03 98.90
C THR A 163 -2.23 -12.69 97.44
N ALA A 164 -2.75 -11.54 97.04
CA ALA A 164 -2.30 -10.84 95.84
C ALA A 164 -0.85 -10.39 96.08
N GLU A 165 0.10 -10.97 95.36
CA GLU A 165 1.41 -10.35 95.14
C GLU A 165 1.49 -9.85 93.69
N PRO A 166 1.64 -8.53 93.45
CA PRO A 166 2.11 -8.03 92.17
C PRO A 166 3.65 -7.97 92.21
N ARG A 167 4.32 -8.75 91.37
CA ARG A 167 5.77 -8.71 91.20
C ARG A 167 6.15 -8.72 89.70
N PRO A 168 7.33 -8.20 89.35
CA PRO A 168 7.44 -6.91 88.68
C PRO A 168 7.78 -7.02 87.18
N ARG A 169 7.53 -5.92 86.46
CA ARG A 169 7.95 -5.68 85.07
C ARG A 169 9.42 -6.06 84.85
N ARG A 170 9.68 -7.10 84.05
CA ARG A 170 11.00 -7.29 83.41
C ARG A 170 11.00 -6.64 82.03
N ARG A 171 11.65 -5.49 81.95
CA ARG A 171 12.17 -4.90 80.72
C ARG A 171 13.29 -5.80 80.20
N ALA A 172 13.10 -6.41 79.04
CA ALA A 172 14.20 -6.93 78.22
C ALA A 172 14.33 -6.05 76.97
N GLN A 173 15.34 -5.19 77.00
CA GLN A 173 15.90 -4.58 75.80
C GLN A 173 16.63 -5.68 75.01
N ARG A 174 16.33 -5.83 73.72
CA ARG A 174 17.34 -5.75 72.66
C ARG A 174 16.71 -5.95 71.29
N ALA A 175 16.91 -4.94 70.46
CA ALA A 175 17.05 -5.12 69.03
C ALA A 175 18.11 -6.21 68.74
N ARG A 176 17.75 -7.17 67.90
CA ARG A 176 18.67 -7.85 67.00
C ARG A 176 17.95 -8.06 65.68
N ARG A 177 18.39 -7.30 64.66
CA ARG A 177 18.19 -7.64 63.25
C ARG A 177 18.65 -9.10 63.02
N PRO A 178 17.96 -9.89 62.19
CA PRO A 178 18.60 -11.05 61.58
C PRO A 178 19.67 -10.56 60.59
N PRO A 179 20.87 -11.17 60.56
CA PRO A 179 21.87 -10.90 59.54
C PRO A 179 21.44 -11.48 58.20
N GLU A 180 21.75 -10.76 57.13
CA GLU A 180 21.77 -11.26 55.76
C GLU A 180 22.66 -12.51 55.69
N ALA A 181 22.05 -13.65 55.41
CA ALA A 181 22.77 -14.86 55.02
C ALA A 181 22.67 -14.97 53.49
N ALA A 182 23.80 -14.73 52.84
CA ALA A 182 24.03 -15.02 51.45
C ALA A 182 23.75 -16.51 51.16
N ALA A 183 22.65 -16.78 50.46
CA ALA A 183 22.45 -18.04 49.76
C ALA A 183 22.66 -17.77 48.28
N LYS A 184 23.85 -18.13 47.79
CA LYS A 184 24.14 -18.31 46.36
C LYS A 184 23.18 -19.36 45.80
N GLY A 185 22.36 -18.95 44.84
CA GLY A 185 21.56 -19.80 43.96
C GLY A 185 21.11 -18.94 42.77
N PRO A 186 21.20 -19.43 41.51
CA PRO A 186 21.17 -18.57 40.33
C PRO A 186 19.73 -18.15 40.02
N SER A 187 19.29 -17.06 40.65
CA SER A 187 18.14 -16.30 40.20
C SER A 187 18.49 -15.72 38.84
N ARG A 188 17.93 -16.28 37.77
CA ARG A 188 18.01 -15.72 36.41
C ARG A 188 17.54 -14.27 36.47
N ASP A 189 18.50 -13.36 36.32
CA ASP A 189 18.32 -11.93 36.50
C ASP A 189 17.38 -11.36 35.45
N TRP A 190 16.16 -11.01 35.86
CA TRP A 190 15.28 -10.14 35.07
C TRP A 190 15.90 -8.74 34.89
N ALA A 191 16.80 -8.35 35.80
CA ALA A 191 17.47 -7.06 35.84
C ALA A 191 18.58 -6.86 34.79
N SER A 192 19.01 -7.92 34.08
CA SER A 192 20.02 -7.77 33.01
C SER A 192 19.45 -7.23 31.70
N TRP A 193 18.12 -7.28 31.51
CA TRP A 193 17.46 -6.75 30.31
C TRP A 193 17.46 -5.21 30.28
N ASP A 194 17.38 -4.56 31.44
CA ASP A 194 17.37 -3.09 31.56
C ASP A 194 18.73 -2.44 31.30
N ARG A 195 19.83 -3.20 31.33
CA ARG A 195 21.18 -2.67 31.06
C ARG A 195 21.60 -2.79 29.59
N ALA A 196 20.89 -3.60 28.80
CA ALA A 196 21.11 -3.73 27.36
C ALA A 196 20.30 -2.71 26.53
N ALA A 197 19.31 -2.06 27.16
CA ALA A 197 18.66 -0.87 26.63
C ALA A 197 19.50 0.35 27.05
N GLY A 198 19.86 1.20 26.08
CA GLY A 198 20.64 2.42 26.30
C GLY A 198 20.03 3.36 27.33
N GLY A 199 20.84 4.31 27.80
CA GLY A 199 20.49 5.25 28.86
C GLY A 199 19.19 6.04 28.64
N PRO A 200 18.68 6.70 29.69
CA PRO A 200 17.34 7.30 29.73
C PRO A 200 17.09 8.48 28.77
N ASP A 201 18.08 8.88 27.97
CA ASP A 201 17.98 10.00 27.02
C ASP A 201 17.78 9.56 25.55
N ASP A 202 17.71 8.25 25.26
CA ASP A 202 17.63 7.71 23.89
C ASP A 202 16.38 6.85 23.63
N ILE A 203 15.31 7.10 24.39
CA ILE A 203 13.97 6.56 24.08
C ILE A 203 13.29 7.60 23.20
N ASP A 204 13.36 7.41 21.88
CA ASP A 204 12.52 8.13 20.94
C ASP A 204 11.06 7.97 21.40
N PRO A 205 10.34 9.05 21.77
CA PRO A 205 8.99 8.94 22.29
C PRO A 205 8.14 8.18 21.28
N MET A 206 7.46 7.12 21.77
CA MET A 206 6.61 6.27 20.94
C MET A 206 5.73 7.14 20.04
N PRO A 207 5.75 6.93 18.71
CA PRO A 207 5.06 7.80 17.78
C PRO A 207 3.57 7.83 18.14
N ASP A 208 3.00 9.04 18.18
CA ASP A 208 1.59 9.25 18.53
C ASP A 208 0.70 8.36 17.64
N PRO A 209 -0.14 7.47 18.23
CA PRO A 209 -1.03 6.59 17.47
C PRO A 209 -2.01 7.37 16.58
N ALA A 210 -2.22 8.67 16.82
CA ALA A 210 -3.01 9.54 15.96
C ALA A 210 -2.38 9.79 14.58
N LEU A 211 -1.08 9.51 14.38
CA LEU A 211 -0.41 9.67 13.08
C LEU A 211 -0.96 8.76 11.98
N PHE A 212 -1.61 7.64 12.35
CA PHE A 212 -2.29 6.75 11.39
C PHE A 212 -3.70 7.24 11.02
N LEU A 213 -4.28 8.14 11.82
CA LEU A 213 -5.63 8.67 11.60
C LEU A 213 -5.64 9.88 10.67
N TYR A 214 -4.52 10.60 10.58
CA TYR A 214 -4.33 11.69 9.63
C TYR A 214 -3.46 11.20 8.47
N ALA A 215 -4.11 10.71 7.40
CA ALA A 215 -3.43 10.46 6.14
C ALA A 215 -2.68 11.74 5.71
N ARG A 216 -1.34 11.71 5.79
CA ARG A 216 -0.48 12.80 5.34
C ARG A 216 -0.75 13.03 3.86
N ARG A 217 -1.53 14.05 3.53
CA ARG A 217 -1.78 14.46 2.14
C ARG A 217 -0.42 14.78 1.50
N PRO A 218 -0.01 14.15 0.40
CA PRO A 218 1.24 14.47 -0.27
C PRO A 218 1.27 15.97 -0.60
N PRO A 219 2.41 16.66 -0.42
CA PRO A 219 2.53 18.05 -0.86
C PRO A 219 2.31 18.10 -2.37
N ARG A 220 1.28 18.85 -2.79
CA ARG A 220 1.04 19.13 -4.21
C ARG A 220 2.31 19.80 -4.79
N PRO A 221 2.82 19.38 -5.96
CA PRO A 221 3.90 20.09 -6.62
C PRO A 221 3.43 21.53 -6.90
N ARG A 222 4.15 22.50 -6.31
CA ARG A 222 3.93 23.92 -6.56
C ARG A 222 4.30 24.22 -8.01
N ALA A 223 3.29 24.47 -8.84
CA ALA A 223 3.47 25.18 -10.09
C ALA A 223 4.15 26.53 -9.78
N HIS A 224 5.36 26.70 -10.29
CA HIS A 224 6.02 28.00 -10.32
C HIS A 224 5.28 28.84 -11.37
N GLY A 225 4.16 29.45 -10.96
CA GLY A 225 3.48 30.48 -11.71
C GLY A 225 3.98 31.84 -11.26
N LEU A 226 4.67 32.54 -12.14
CA LEU A 226 5.01 33.96 -12.03
C LEU A 226 3.75 34.75 -11.65
N ARG A 227 3.64 35.15 -10.38
CA ARG A 227 2.58 36.04 -9.92
C ARG A 227 2.96 37.47 -10.31
N GLN A 228 2.56 37.86 -11.52
CA GLN A 228 2.42 39.27 -11.89
C GLN A 228 1.40 39.91 -10.94
N GLN A 229 1.70 41.13 -10.48
CA GLN A 229 0.83 41.91 -9.60
C GLN A 229 -0.51 42.21 -10.29
N PRO A 230 -1.63 42.24 -9.54
CA PRO A 230 -2.92 42.63 -10.09
C PRO A 230 -2.97 44.15 -10.33
N PRO A 231 -3.49 44.63 -11.47
CA PRO A 231 -3.90 46.03 -11.60
C PRO A 231 -5.18 46.30 -10.80
N HIS A 232 -5.22 47.45 -10.15
CA HIS A 232 -6.41 48.05 -9.54
C HIS A 232 -7.56 48.19 -10.55
N GLU A 233 -8.78 47.79 -10.18
CA GLU A 233 -10.02 48.20 -10.86
C GLU A 233 -10.76 49.27 -10.02
N PRO A 234 -11.32 50.32 -10.66
CA PRO A 234 -12.26 51.23 -10.01
C PRO A 234 -13.71 50.71 -10.14
N PRO A 235 -14.64 51.16 -9.27
CA PRO A 235 -16.03 50.69 -9.30
C PRO A 235 -16.88 51.56 -10.22
N ASP A 236 -17.86 50.97 -10.93
CA ASP A 236 -19.26 51.41 -10.88
C ASP A 236 -20.19 50.56 -11.77
N GLN A 237 -21.25 50.07 -11.10
CA GLN A 237 -22.69 50.14 -11.43
C GLN A 237 -23.25 49.72 -12.81
N GLY A 238 -24.35 48.95 -12.71
CA GLY A 238 -25.34 48.69 -13.76
C GLY A 238 -25.03 47.42 -14.55
N SER A 239 -25.96 46.56 -14.95
CA SER A 239 -27.41 46.44 -14.78
C SER A 239 -27.81 45.10 -15.42
N ALA A 240 -28.99 44.60 -15.05
CA ALA A 240 -29.81 43.66 -15.83
C ALA A 240 -29.35 42.19 -15.94
N GLN A 241 -30.05 41.34 -15.16
CA GLN A 241 -30.44 40.00 -15.65
C GLN A 241 -31.37 40.18 -16.87
N PRO A 242 -31.38 39.21 -17.80
CA PRO A 242 -32.56 38.35 -17.85
C PRO A 242 -32.30 36.88 -18.22
N ASP A 243 -33.15 36.02 -17.65
CA ASP A 243 -33.87 34.88 -18.22
C ASP A 243 -33.18 33.84 -19.10
N ALA A 244 -33.23 32.61 -18.59
CA ALA A 244 -33.04 31.37 -19.32
C ALA A 244 -34.29 30.98 -20.13
N PRO A 245 -34.10 30.26 -21.25
CA PRO A 245 -35.09 29.28 -21.68
C PRO A 245 -34.46 27.90 -21.96
N SER A 246 -34.98 26.92 -21.21
CA SER A 246 -35.52 25.62 -21.61
C SER A 246 -34.95 24.87 -22.83
N LEU A 247 -34.51 23.64 -22.54
CA LEU A 247 -34.23 22.51 -23.45
C LEU A 247 -35.41 22.16 -24.38
N PRO A 248 -35.17 21.74 -25.63
CA PRO A 248 -36.18 21.07 -26.45
C PRO A 248 -36.10 19.54 -26.32
N ASN A 249 -37.26 18.93 -26.06
CA ASN A 249 -37.55 17.51 -26.20
C ASN A 249 -37.56 17.09 -27.68
N ALA A 250 -37.09 15.87 -27.94
CA ALA A 250 -37.26 15.15 -29.20
C ALA A 250 -38.72 14.70 -29.41
N PRO A 251 -39.16 14.67 -30.67
CA PRO A 251 -39.81 13.49 -31.24
C PRO A 251 -39.21 13.17 -32.63
N GLY A 252 -38.96 11.92 -33.01
CA GLY A 252 -39.97 10.91 -33.29
C GLY A 252 -39.97 10.69 -34.81
N ASP A 253 -39.46 9.54 -35.25
CA ASP A 253 -39.56 9.06 -36.64
C ASP A 253 -41.02 9.00 -37.11
N PRO A 254 -41.27 9.24 -38.42
CA PRO A 254 -41.48 8.08 -39.29
C PRO A 254 -41.00 8.27 -40.74
N GLU A 255 -40.36 7.23 -41.31
CA GLU A 255 -40.77 6.47 -42.51
C GLU A 255 -39.65 5.50 -42.95
#